data_AF-A0A848XM51-F1
#
_entry.id   AF-A0A848XM51-F1
#
_cell.length_a   1.000
_cell.length_b   1.000
_cell.length_c   1.000
_cell.angle_alpha   90.00
_cell.angle_beta   90.00
_cell.angle_gamma   90.00
#
_symmetry.space_group_name_H-M   'P 1'
#
loop_
_entity.id
_entity.type
_entity.pdbx_description
1 polymer ?
#
loop_
_entity_poly.entity_id
_entity_poly.type
_entity_poly.pdbx_seq_one_letter_code
_entity_poly.pdbx_strand_id
1 'polypeptide(L)'
;MRPAADTLVTPRLTLRPLGAGDVPALVEGVGNYDVSKWLSVVPYPYAPGDAARFIASGAAAPGLTWAICDDGGLQGVIGAGAELGFWLARGAWGRGYATEAGDAALDAWFQAGNDQILSAHFEGNAVSAHVLDKLGFEAVVPGTINARALNQTVNATRMRLTRARWQERRRYRLKTPRLLIRELHASDWRALQAIGGDPAVARMMVSVPSPWPDTHVKTWIEKSLYRGRPGFRPAVCLKDGTLIGTLGLGKSPRDAELGCAYFIAPKHAGKGYATEALGAFLADTMARFDIATLAADHFADNPTSGRVLQKLGFRRIGTGQGHSAARLEPAPNILYRLIRSDLKVSR
;
A
#
# COMPACT_ATOMS: atom_id res chain seq x y z
N MET A 1 7.78 -5.90 -24.29
CA MET A 1 7.84 -5.38 -22.90
C MET A 1 7.72 -3.87 -22.96
N ARG A 2 6.79 -3.29 -22.20
CA ARG A 2 6.60 -1.82 -22.16
C ARG A 2 7.26 -1.26 -20.89
N PRO A 3 8.11 -0.22 -20.98
CA PRO A 3 8.70 0.40 -19.80
C PRO A 3 7.62 1.04 -18.93
N ALA A 4 7.84 1.03 -17.62
CA ALA A 4 7.00 1.72 -16.65
C ALA A 4 7.48 3.16 -16.41
N ALA A 5 6.89 3.88 -15.46
CA ALA A 5 7.31 5.24 -15.13
C ALA A 5 8.76 5.28 -14.60
N ASP A 6 9.53 6.27 -15.02
CA ASP A 6 10.95 6.39 -14.69
C ASP A 6 11.21 6.61 -13.20
N THR A 7 10.27 7.25 -12.48
CA THR A 7 10.36 7.48 -11.04
C THR A 7 9.07 7.10 -10.35
N LEU A 8 9.18 6.37 -9.23
CA LEU A 8 8.05 5.94 -8.39
C LEU A 8 8.30 6.42 -6.96
N VAL A 9 7.26 6.96 -6.31
CA VAL A 9 7.33 7.41 -4.92
C VAL A 9 6.43 6.54 -4.06
N THR A 10 6.97 6.06 -2.95
CA THR A 10 6.27 5.28 -1.94
C THR A 10 6.27 6.04 -0.61
N PRO A 11 5.60 5.54 0.46
CA PRO A 11 5.59 6.24 1.75
C PRO A 11 6.99 6.50 2.34
N ARG A 12 7.98 5.65 2.06
CA ARG A 12 9.34 5.76 2.63
C ARG A 12 10.45 5.77 1.59
N LEU A 13 10.15 5.51 0.33
CA LEU A 13 11.16 5.28 -0.71
C LEU A 13 10.90 6.14 -1.94
N THR A 14 11.99 6.55 -2.58
CA THR A 14 12.01 7.03 -3.96
C THR A 14 12.71 6.01 -4.82
N LEU A 15 12.02 5.48 -5.82
CA LEU A 15 12.57 4.60 -6.85
C LEU A 15 12.88 5.49 -8.05
N ARG A 16 14.16 5.64 -8.40
CA ARG A 16 14.60 6.55 -9.48
C ARG A 16 15.57 5.86 -10.44
N PRO A 17 15.83 6.42 -11.63
CA PRO A 17 16.87 5.90 -12.51
C PRO A 17 18.24 5.86 -11.81
N LEU A 18 19.05 4.87 -12.19
CA LEU A 18 20.44 4.75 -11.78
C LEU A 18 21.30 5.78 -12.52
N GLY A 19 22.31 6.33 -11.86
CA GLY A 19 23.26 7.26 -12.44
C GLY A 19 24.70 6.99 -11.98
N ALA A 20 25.68 7.60 -12.64
CA ALA A 20 27.10 7.38 -12.34
C ALA A 20 27.47 7.66 -10.87
N GLY A 21 26.75 8.58 -10.20
CA GLY A 21 26.94 8.87 -8.77
C GLY A 21 26.55 7.72 -7.84
N ASP A 22 25.82 6.70 -8.32
CA ASP A 22 25.44 5.52 -7.54
C ASP A 22 26.56 4.48 -7.43
N VAL A 23 27.63 4.58 -8.24
CA VAL A 23 28.71 3.59 -8.30
C VAL A 23 29.28 3.25 -6.92
N PRO A 24 29.64 4.21 -6.05
CA PRO A 24 30.16 3.88 -4.72
C PRO A 24 29.19 3.05 -3.88
N ALA A 25 27.90 3.43 -3.84
CA ALA A 25 26.88 2.74 -3.06
C ALA A 25 26.53 1.35 -3.64
N LEU A 26 26.57 1.19 -4.97
CA LEU A 26 26.42 -0.12 -5.61
C LEU A 26 27.57 -1.05 -5.22
N VAL A 27 28.81 -0.56 -5.30
CA VAL A 27 30.01 -1.34 -4.95
C VAL A 27 30.00 -1.75 -3.49
N GLU A 28 29.69 -0.83 -2.58
CA GLU A 28 29.59 -1.12 -1.15
C GLU A 28 28.44 -2.09 -0.86
N GLY A 29 27.24 -1.80 -1.37
CA GLY A 29 26.03 -2.53 -1.05
C GLY A 29 26.03 -3.96 -1.62
N VAL A 30 26.25 -4.11 -2.92
CA VAL A 30 26.22 -5.42 -3.58
C VAL A 30 27.57 -6.14 -3.52
N GLY A 31 28.67 -5.42 -3.27
CA GLY A 31 29.98 -6.04 -3.00
C GLY A 31 30.05 -6.75 -1.65
N ASN A 32 29.08 -6.56 -0.76
CA ASN A 32 28.93 -7.38 0.44
C ASN A 32 28.53 -8.82 0.08
N TYR A 33 29.34 -9.81 0.49
CA TYR A 33 29.10 -11.22 0.18
C TYR A 33 27.76 -11.75 0.71
N ASP A 34 27.27 -11.24 1.85
CA ASP A 34 25.95 -11.62 2.36
C ASP A 34 24.81 -11.23 1.42
N VAL A 35 25.04 -10.24 0.56
CA VAL A 35 24.11 -9.79 -0.49
C VAL A 35 24.38 -10.55 -1.79
N SER A 36 25.61 -10.49 -2.32
CA SER A 36 25.92 -11.02 -3.67
C SER A 36 25.70 -12.52 -3.81
N LYS A 37 25.90 -13.31 -2.75
CA LYS A 37 25.72 -14.76 -2.76
C LYS A 37 24.30 -15.21 -3.14
N TRP A 38 23.32 -14.33 -3.01
CA TRP A 38 21.92 -14.59 -3.35
C TRP A 38 21.52 -14.10 -4.75
N LEU A 39 22.46 -13.59 -5.55
CA LEU A 39 22.20 -12.99 -6.86
C LEU A 39 22.81 -13.82 -7.98
N SER A 40 22.09 -13.91 -9.10
CA SER A 40 22.49 -14.72 -10.25
C SER A 40 23.64 -14.12 -11.03
N VAL A 41 23.53 -12.83 -11.40
CA VAL A 41 24.44 -12.17 -12.36
C VAL A 41 25.60 -11.40 -11.72
N VAL A 42 25.55 -11.16 -10.40
CA VAL A 42 26.50 -10.32 -9.69
C VAL A 42 27.76 -11.13 -9.36
N PRO A 43 28.96 -10.72 -9.84
CA PRO A 43 30.22 -11.36 -9.46
C PRO A 43 30.61 -11.03 -8.02
N TYR A 44 31.53 -11.82 -7.47
CA TYR A 44 32.21 -11.50 -6.21
C TYR A 44 33.73 -11.72 -6.38
N PRO A 45 34.58 -10.73 -6.04
CA PRO A 45 34.23 -9.37 -5.59
C PRO A 45 33.54 -8.54 -6.69
N TYR A 46 32.75 -7.54 -6.28
CA TYR A 46 32.07 -6.62 -7.20
C TYR A 46 32.88 -5.31 -7.31
N ALA A 47 33.31 -4.95 -8.52
CA ALA A 47 34.21 -3.82 -8.74
C ALA A 47 33.47 -2.57 -9.27
N PRO A 48 34.03 -1.35 -9.13
CA PRO A 48 33.47 -0.13 -9.73
C PRO A 48 33.20 -0.24 -11.23
N GLY A 49 34.04 -0.97 -11.98
CA GLY A 49 33.83 -1.24 -13.40
C GLY A 49 32.60 -2.10 -13.70
N ASP A 50 32.21 -2.98 -12.77
CA ASP A 50 30.98 -3.77 -12.90
C ASP A 50 29.73 -2.92 -12.68
N ALA A 51 29.78 -2.02 -11.68
CA ALA A 51 28.74 -1.04 -11.41
C ALA A 51 28.53 -0.11 -12.63
N ALA A 52 29.60 0.48 -13.15
CA ALA A 52 29.54 1.37 -14.31
C ALA A 52 28.96 0.66 -15.54
N ARG A 53 29.39 -0.59 -15.80
CA ARG A 53 28.86 -1.40 -16.90
C ARG A 53 27.38 -1.73 -16.73
N PHE A 54 26.95 -2.05 -15.51
CA PHE A 54 25.54 -2.29 -15.22
C PHE A 54 24.69 -1.05 -15.48
N ILE A 55 25.10 0.12 -14.97
CA ILE A 55 24.38 1.40 -15.18
C ILE A 55 24.29 1.74 -16.67
N ALA A 56 25.34 1.49 -17.44
CA ALA A 56 25.36 1.74 -18.89
C ALA A 56 24.58 0.69 -19.71
N SER A 57 24.12 -0.40 -19.10
CA SER A 57 23.44 -1.49 -19.81
C SER A 57 21.96 -1.22 -20.02
N GLY A 58 21.37 -1.82 -21.05
CA GLY A 58 19.92 -1.78 -21.26
C GLY A 58 19.10 -2.40 -20.12
N ALA A 59 19.71 -3.22 -19.26
CA ALA A 59 19.07 -3.75 -18.06
C ALA A 59 18.83 -2.67 -16.99
N ALA A 60 19.61 -1.59 -16.99
CA ALA A 60 19.44 -0.45 -16.09
C ALA A 60 18.62 0.70 -16.71
N ALA A 61 17.95 0.45 -17.85
CA ALA A 61 17.18 1.48 -18.54
C ALA A 61 16.06 2.05 -17.64
N PRO A 62 15.78 3.37 -17.74
CA PRO A 62 14.65 4.00 -17.05
C PRO A 62 13.33 3.28 -17.33
N GLY A 63 12.50 3.15 -16.28
CA GLY A 63 11.22 2.45 -16.36
C GLY A 63 11.32 0.92 -16.33
N LEU A 64 12.52 0.34 -16.34
CA LEU A 64 12.77 -1.09 -16.15
C LEU A 64 13.51 -1.40 -14.86
N THR A 65 14.45 -0.54 -14.45
CA THR A 65 15.23 -0.71 -13.22
C THR A 65 15.37 0.61 -12.48
N TRP A 66 15.24 0.55 -11.16
CA TRP A 66 15.32 1.70 -10.27
C TRP A 66 16.32 1.47 -9.15
N ALA A 67 17.07 2.51 -8.81
CA ALA A 67 17.71 2.63 -7.50
C ALA A 67 16.62 2.83 -6.43
N ILE A 68 16.65 2.04 -5.37
CA ILE A 68 15.76 2.17 -4.22
C ILE A 68 16.43 3.13 -3.24
N CYS A 69 15.87 4.32 -3.04
CA CYS A 69 16.43 5.34 -2.15
C CYS A 69 15.52 5.61 -0.96
N ASP A 70 16.07 5.74 0.24
CA ASP A 70 15.43 6.41 1.37
C ASP A 70 16.13 7.76 1.66
N ASP A 71 15.80 8.42 2.79
CA ASP A 71 16.41 9.70 3.16
C ASP A 71 17.95 9.64 3.30
N GLY A 72 18.52 8.44 3.51
CA GLY A 72 19.96 8.20 3.61
C GLY A 72 20.65 7.89 2.29
N GLY A 73 19.94 7.90 1.16
CA GLY A 73 20.48 7.59 -0.16
C GLY A 73 20.13 6.19 -0.66
N LEU A 74 20.98 5.63 -1.54
CA LEU A 74 20.72 4.34 -2.20
C LEU A 74 20.80 3.17 -1.20
N GLN A 75 19.72 2.40 -1.12
CA GLN A 75 19.57 1.24 -0.24
C GLN A 75 19.54 -0.09 -1.01
N GLY A 76 19.46 -0.04 -2.34
CA GLY A 76 19.43 -1.23 -3.18
C GLY A 76 18.95 -0.93 -4.60
N VAL A 77 18.66 -1.97 -5.35
CA VAL A 77 18.17 -1.88 -6.74
C VAL A 77 17.02 -2.85 -6.92
N ILE A 78 16.01 -2.44 -7.70
CA ILE A 78 14.92 -3.30 -8.16
C ILE A 78 14.73 -3.14 -9.66
N GLY A 79 14.61 -4.24 -10.38
CA GLY A 79 14.27 -4.30 -11.79
C GLY A 79 12.96 -5.05 -12.00
N ALA A 80 12.08 -4.51 -12.84
CA ALA A 80 10.91 -5.16 -13.39
C ALA A 80 11.02 -5.12 -14.92
N GLY A 81 11.70 -6.12 -15.47
CA GLY A 81 12.00 -6.23 -16.89
C GLY A 81 11.74 -7.65 -17.40
N ALA A 82 12.78 -8.35 -17.83
CA ALA A 82 12.67 -9.77 -18.16
C ALA A 82 12.18 -10.59 -16.96
N GLU A 83 12.66 -10.24 -15.77
CA GLU A 83 12.26 -10.81 -14.49
C GLU A 83 12.18 -9.68 -13.44
N LEU A 84 11.45 -9.92 -12.35
CA LEU A 84 11.54 -9.12 -11.14
C LEU A 84 12.81 -9.56 -10.38
N GLY A 85 13.81 -8.70 -10.32
CA GLY A 85 15.04 -8.91 -9.56
C GLY A 85 15.25 -7.77 -8.58
N PHE A 86 15.74 -8.05 -7.38
CA PHE A 86 16.06 -7.01 -6.41
C PHE A 86 17.21 -7.43 -5.50
N TRP A 87 17.87 -6.43 -4.95
CA TRP A 87 18.76 -6.59 -3.80
C TRP A 87 18.68 -5.35 -2.93
N LEU A 88 18.98 -5.53 -1.64
CA LEU A 88 19.11 -4.44 -0.67
C LEU A 88 20.47 -4.54 -0.01
N ALA A 89 21.09 -3.40 0.25
CA ALA A 89 22.28 -3.31 1.09
C ALA A 89 21.98 -3.93 2.47
N ARG A 90 22.99 -4.54 3.08
CA ARG A 90 22.82 -5.34 4.31
C ARG A 90 22.11 -4.57 5.44
N GLY A 91 22.41 -3.28 5.59
CA GLY A 91 21.79 -2.39 6.59
C GLY A 91 20.33 -2.05 6.33
N ALA A 92 19.81 -2.27 5.12
CA ALA A 92 18.42 -2.01 4.75
C ALA A 92 17.49 -3.22 4.98
N TRP A 93 18.02 -4.37 5.40
CA TRP A 93 17.23 -5.58 5.61
C TRP A 93 16.30 -5.44 6.83
N GLY A 94 15.20 -6.20 6.84
CA GLY A 94 14.22 -6.18 7.94
C GLY A 94 13.30 -4.94 7.98
N ARG A 95 13.57 -3.89 7.19
CA ARG A 95 12.78 -2.64 7.15
C ARG A 95 11.53 -2.73 6.25
N GLY A 96 11.35 -3.84 5.53
CA GLY A 96 10.25 -4.06 4.58
C GLY A 96 10.41 -3.35 3.23
N TYR A 97 11.60 -2.83 2.92
CA TYR A 97 11.84 -2.05 1.71
C TYR A 97 11.67 -2.85 0.41
N ALA A 98 12.07 -4.11 0.37
CA ALA A 98 11.94 -4.93 -0.83
C ALA A 98 10.46 -5.14 -1.22
N THR A 99 9.60 -5.41 -0.23
CA THR A 99 8.15 -5.52 -0.46
C THR A 99 7.53 -4.19 -0.86
N GLU A 100 7.95 -3.09 -0.27
CA GLU A 100 7.43 -1.75 -0.60
C GLU A 100 7.84 -1.31 -2.02
N ALA A 101 9.11 -1.46 -2.37
CA ALA A 101 9.62 -1.18 -3.71
C ALA A 101 9.02 -2.12 -4.76
N GLY A 102 8.92 -3.42 -4.43
CA GLY A 102 8.31 -4.43 -5.29
C GLY A 102 6.84 -4.16 -5.58
N ASP A 103 6.06 -3.73 -4.59
CA ASP A 103 4.65 -3.38 -4.80
C ASP A 103 4.50 -2.23 -5.80
N ALA A 104 5.34 -1.19 -5.67
CA ALA A 104 5.32 -0.03 -6.58
C ALA A 104 5.79 -0.40 -8.00
N ALA A 105 6.90 -1.13 -8.12
CA ALA A 105 7.44 -1.55 -9.41
C ALA A 105 6.48 -2.47 -10.19
N LEU A 106 5.85 -3.43 -9.49
CA LEU A 106 4.86 -4.32 -10.10
C LEU A 106 3.59 -3.57 -10.50
N ASP A 107 3.14 -2.61 -9.70
CA ASP A 107 1.97 -1.80 -10.06
C ASP A 107 2.23 -1.03 -11.35
N ALA A 108 3.40 -0.38 -11.45
CA ALA A 108 3.81 0.35 -12.64
C ALA A 108 3.98 -0.59 -13.86
N TRP A 109 4.56 -1.77 -13.65
CA TRP A 109 4.73 -2.81 -14.68
C TRP A 109 3.39 -3.26 -15.28
N PHE A 110 2.39 -3.55 -14.46
CA PHE A 110 1.08 -4.01 -14.93
C PHE A 110 0.21 -2.86 -15.46
N GLN A 111 0.42 -1.63 -14.99
CA GLN A 111 -0.23 -0.43 -15.55
C GLN A 111 0.28 -0.10 -16.96
N ALA A 112 1.56 -0.35 -17.25
CA ALA A 112 2.11 -0.24 -18.61
C ALA A 112 1.48 -1.26 -19.59
N GLY A 113 0.74 -2.24 -19.08
CA GLY A 113 -0.03 -3.21 -19.87
C GLY A 113 0.71 -4.51 -20.17
N ASN A 114 1.75 -4.84 -19.39
CA ASN A 114 2.41 -6.15 -19.46
C ASN A 114 1.53 -7.23 -18.79
N ASP A 115 1.57 -8.48 -19.28
CA ASP A 115 0.63 -9.53 -18.86
C ASP A 115 1.13 -10.43 -17.72
N GLN A 116 2.44 -10.55 -17.57
CA GLN A 116 3.07 -11.37 -16.52
C GLN A 116 4.50 -10.90 -16.25
N ILE A 117 5.08 -11.36 -15.15
CA ILE A 117 6.51 -11.24 -14.84
C ILE A 117 6.96 -12.49 -14.08
N LEU A 118 8.21 -12.90 -14.32
CA LEU A 118 8.85 -14.00 -13.62
C LEU A 118 9.75 -13.49 -12.51
N SER A 119 10.07 -14.32 -11.54
CA SER A 119 11.13 -14.08 -10.55
C SER A 119 11.66 -15.43 -10.07
N ALA A 120 12.73 -15.42 -9.30
CA ALA A 120 13.23 -16.62 -8.65
C ALA A 120 13.94 -16.27 -7.34
N HIS A 121 13.98 -17.24 -6.44
CA HIS A 121 14.87 -17.20 -5.28
C HIS A 121 15.66 -18.50 -5.20
N PHE A 122 16.89 -18.41 -4.68
CA PHE A 122 17.71 -19.59 -4.43
C PHE A 122 17.10 -20.41 -3.29
N GLU A 123 17.34 -21.72 -3.31
CA GLU A 123 17.04 -22.58 -2.17
C GLU A 123 17.81 -22.11 -0.92
N GLY A 124 17.17 -22.12 0.24
CA GLY A 124 17.72 -21.56 1.48
C GLY A 124 17.53 -20.05 1.67
N ASN A 125 17.16 -19.27 0.64
CA ASN A 125 16.84 -17.86 0.78
C ASN A 125 15.37 -17.62 1.16
N ALA A 126 15.00 -18.01 2.38
CA ALA A 126 13.64 -17.85 2.90
C ALA A 126 13.18 -16.38 2.94
N VAL A 127 14.11 -15.42 3.04
CA VAL A 127 13.80 -13.99 3.08
C VAL A 127 13.28 -13.51 1.72
N SER A 128 13.96 -13.84 0.62
CA SER A 128 13.48 -13.49 -0.73
C SER A 128 12.21 -14.25 -1.11
N ALA A 129 12.09 -15.53 -0.71
CA ALA A 129 10.87 -16.30 -0.88
C ALA A 129 9.66 -15.59 -0.25
N HIS A 130 9.80 -15.16 1.01
CA HIS A 130 8.75 -14.42 1.72
C HIS A 130 8.40 -13.08 1.07
N VAL A 131 9.37 -12.38 0.47
CA VAL A 131 9.09 -11.15 -0.29
C VAL A 131 8.24 -11.47 -1.52
N LEU A 132 8.58 -12.50 -2.29
CA LEU A 132 7.85 -12.89 -3.49
C LEU A 132 6.43 -13.37 -3.16
N ASP A 133 6.26 -14.15 -2.09
CA ASP A 133 4.94 -14.57 -1.58
C ASP A 133 4.10 -13.35 -1.17
N LYS A 134 4.70 -12.41 -0.44
CA LYS A 134 4.05 -11.14 -0.08
C LYS A 134 3.66 -10.31 -1.30
N LEU A 135 4.39 -10.38 -2.40
CA LEU A 135 4.05 -9.71 -3.66
C LEU A 135 3.04 -10.51 -4.50
N GLY A 136 2.80 -11.78 -4.15
CA GLY A 136 1.77 -12.62 -4.73
C GLY A 136 2.24 -13.49 -5.87
N PHE A 137 3.55 -13.65 -6.02
CA PHE A 137 4.09 -14.65 -6.93
C PHE A 137 3.65 -16.05 -6.52
N GLU A 138 3.51 -16.93 -7.51
CA GLU A 138 3.24 -18.35 -7.31
C GLU A 138 4.43 -19.16 -7.81
N ALA A 139 4.81 -20.20 -7.06
CA ALA A 139 5.80 -21.15 -7.51
C ALA A 139 5.32 -21.82 -8.81
N VAL A 140 6.21 -21.90 -9.79
CA VAL A 140 5.94 -22.55 -11.08
C VAL A 140 6.55 -23.94 -11.06
N VAL A 141 7.89 -24.00 -11.09
CA VAL A 141 8.66 -25.25 -11.06
C VAL A 141 10.00 -25.01 -10.33
N PRO A 142 10.53 -26.02 -9.63
CA PRO A 142 11.94 -26.03 -9.25
C PRO A 142 12.81 -25.94 -10.51
N GLY A 143 13.97 -25.31 -10.38
CA GLY A 143 14.95 -25.22 -11.45
C GLY A 143 16.33 -24.90 -10.90
N THR A 144 17.25 -24.62 -11.80
CA THR A 144 18.62 -24.22 -11.44
C THR A 144 18.98 -22.87 -12.03
N ILE A 145 19.86 -22.15 -11.32
CA ILE A 145 20.39 -20.85 -11.71
C ILE A 145 21.91 -20.85 -11.49
N ASN A 146 22.66 -20.32 -12.46
CA ASN A 146 24.09 -20.08 -12.29
C ASN A 146 24.28 -18.86 -11.39
N ALA A 147 24.82 -19.07 -10.19
CA ALA A 147 25.09 -18.02 -9.22
C ALA A 147 26.55 -17.57 -9.34
N ARG A 148 26.76 -16.39 -9.95
CA ARG A 148 28.11 -15.92 -10.32
C ARG A 148 29.01 -15.67 -9.11
N ALA A 149 28.47 -15.16 -8.01
CA ALA A 149 29.21 -14.97 -6.76
C ALA A 149 29.61 -16.28 -6.06
N LEU A 150 28.84 -17.35 -6.28
CA LEU A 150 29.13 -18.68 -5.74
C LEU A 150 29.96 -19.55 -6.69
N ASN A 151 30.11 -19.11 -7.95
CA ASN A 151 30.73 -19.86 -9.04
C ASN A 151 30.17 -21.30 -9.18
N GLN A 152 28.85 -21.46 -8.99
CA GLN A 152 28.19 -22.75 -9.08
C GLN A 152 26.75 -22.61 -9.57
N THR A 153 26.19 -23.72 -10.07
CA THR A 153 24.78 -23.85 -10.35
C THR A 153 24.04 -24.23 -9.06
N VAL A 154 23.07 -23.41 -8.64
CA VAL A 154 22.27 -23.63 -7.43
C VAL A 154 20.84 -23.97 -7.77
N ASN A 155 20.19 -24.72 -6.90
CA ASN A 155 18.74 -24.90 -6.95
C ASN A 155 18.03 -23.57 -6.67
N ALA A 156 16.95 -23.34 -7.39
CA ALA A 156 16.12 -22.16 -7.25
C ALA A 156 14.65 -22.51 -7.51
N THR A 157 13.76 -21.80 -6.85
CA THR A 157 12.33 -21.87 -7.14
C THR A 157 11.98 -20.74 -8.10
N ARG A 158 11.55 -21.08 -9.31
CA ARG A 158 11.04 -20.09 -10.26
C ARG A 158 9.60 -19.79 -9.93
N MET A 159 9.25 -18.52 -9.97
CA MET A 159 7.94 -18.01 -9.62
C MET A 159 7.39 -17.10 -10.71
N ARG A 160 6.07 -17.00 -10.77
CA ARG A 160 5.36 -16.17 -11.74
C ARG A 160 4.28 -15.34 -11.07
N LEU A 161 4.11 -14.13 -11.55
CA LEU A 161 2.98 -13.28 -11.21
C LEU A 161 2.29 -12.82 -12.50
N THR A 162 0.99 -13.09 -12.62
CA THR A 162 0.17 -12.67 -13.76
C THR A 162 -0.56 -11.36 -13.46
N ARG A 163 -0.91 -10.61 -14.50
CA ARG A 163 -1.70 -9.39 -14.39
C ARG A 163 -3.06 -9.64 -13.75
N ALA A 164 -3.72 -10.75 -14.08
CA ALA A 164 -5.00 -11.12 -13.49
C ALA A 164 -4.90 -11.31 -11.98
N ARG A 165 -3.86 -12.03 -11.51
CA ARG A 165 -3.61 -12.23 -10.07
C ARG A 165 -3.24 -10.94 -9.37
N TRP A 166 -2.42 -10.10 -10.00
CA TRP A 166 -2.09 -8.78 -9.47
C TRP A 166 -3.34 -7.91 -9.28
N GLN A 167 -4.22 -7.91 -10.28
CA GLN A 167 -5.50 -7.20 -10.21
C GLN A 167 -6.42 -7.78 -9.13
N GLU A 168 -6.50 -9.11 -9.00
CA GLU A 168 -7.30 -9.77 -7.97
C GLU A 168 -6.85 -9.39 -6.56
N ARG A 169 -5.53 -9.34 -6.31
CA ARG A 169 -4.98 -8.86 -5.03
C ARG A 169 -5.32 -7.40 -4.70
N ARG A 170 -5.68 -6.61 -5.72
CA ARG A 170 -6.07 -5.20 -5.59
C ARG A 170 -7.58 -4.99 -5.62
N ARG A 171 -8.36 -6.05 -5.77
CA ARG A 171 -9.82 -6.00 -5.64
C ARG A 171 -10.22 -6.10 -4.19
N TYR A 172 -11.09 -5.21 -3.76
CA TYR A 172 -11.73 -5.27 -2.45
C TYR A 172 -13.21 -5.09 -2.64
N ARG A 173 -14.01 -6.10 -2.29
CA ARG A 173 -15.47 -6.00 -2.41
C ARG A 173 -16.18 -6.67 -1.26
N LEU A 174 -17.18 -5.99 -0.71
CA LEU A 174 -18.15 -6.55 0.21
C LEU A 174 -19.56 -6.18 -0.24
N LYS A 175 -20.47 -7.14 -0.16
CA LYS A 175 -21.90 -6.89 -0.35
C LYS A 175 -22.57 -6.92 1.02
N THR A 176 -23.36 -5.89 1.31
CA THR A 176 -24.29 -5.87 2.45
C THR A 176 -25.72 -5.93 1.92
N PRO A 177 -26.77 -5.95 2.75
CA PRO A 177 -28.15 -5.93 2.26
C PRO A 177 -28.44 -4.77 1.30
N ARG A 178 -28.00 -3.54 1.62
CA ARG A 178 -28.34 -2.34 0.85
C ARG A 178 -27.17 -1.73 0.07
N LEU A 179 -25.94 -2.16 0.34
CA LEU A 179 -24.74 -1.50 -0.18
C LEU A 179 -23.81 -2.46 -0.93
N LEU A 180 -22.99 -1.86 -1.77
CA LEU A 180 -21.78 -2.45 -2.32
C LEU A 180 -20.60 -1.61 -1.81
N ILE A 181 -19.72 -2.24 -1.04
CA ILE A 181 -18.45 -1.64 -0.65
C ILE A 181 -17.42 -2.17 -1.63
N ARG A 182 -16.71 -1.28 -2.34
CA ARG A 182 -15.78 -1.67 -3.39
C ARG A 182 -14.51 -0.82 -3.38
N GLU A 183 -13.45 -1.29 -4.01
CA GLU A 183 -12.25 -0.49 -4.23
C GLU A 183 -12.59 0.88 -4.85
N LEU A 184 -11.86 1.94 -4.46
CA LEU A 184 -11.94 3.24 -5.13
C LEU A 184 -11.30 3.14 -6.52
N HIS A 185 -11.91 3.81 -7.49
CA HIS A 185 -11.44 3.92 -8.87
C HIS A 185 -11.03 5.36 -9.12
N ALA A 186 -10.08 5.58 -10.04
CA ALA A 186 -9.65 6.94 -10.40
C ALA A 186 -10.83 7.81 -10.86
N SER A 187 -11.85 7.23 -11.48
CA SER A 187 -13.08 7.90 -11.93
C SER A 187 -14.00 8.37 -10.81
N ASP A 188 -13.84 7.90 -9.57
CA ASP A 188 -14.67 8.28 -8.43
C ASP A 188 -14.45 9.71 -7.93
N TRP A 189 -13.36 10.35 -8.37
CA TRP A 189 -12.86 11.59 -7.81
C TRP A 189 -13.91 12.69 -7.74
N ARG A 190 -14.77 12.85 -8.76
CA ARG A 190 -15.83 13.88 -8.77
C ARG A 190 -16.91 13.62 -7.73
N ALA A 191 -17.39 12.39 -7.64
CA ALA A 191 -18.43 12.02 -6.68
C ALA A 191 -17.90 12.14 -5.25
N LEU A 192 -16.66 11.69 -5.03
CA LEU A 192 -16.02 11.76 -3.72
C LEU A 192 -15.72 13.21 -3.30
N GLN A 193 -15.26 14.04 -4.24
CA GLN A 193 -15.02 15.47 -4.02
C GLN A 193 -16.30 16.21 -3.64
N ALA A 194 -17.40 15.98 -4.37
CA ALA A 194 -18.69 16.61 -4.09
C ALA A 194 -19.20 16.29 -2.67
N ILE A 195 -18.92 15.08 -2.16
CA ILE A 195 -19.33 14.68 -0.82
C ILE A 195 -18.35 15.18 0.24
N GLY A 196 -17.06 14.88 0.08
CA GLY A 196 -16.06 15.17 1.10
C GLY A 196 -15.73 16.66 1.20
N GLY A 197 -15.81 17.40 0.09
CA GLY A 197 -15.56 18.84 0.04
C GLY A 197 -16.74 19.69 0.52
N ASP A 198 -17.91 19.10 0.76
CA ASP A 198 -19.04 19.77 1.41
C ASP A 198 -18.60 20.27 2.81
N PRO A 199 -18.75 21.57 3.15
CA PRO A 199 -18.35 22.10 4.45
C PRO A 199 -18.91 21.34 5.66
N ALA A 200 -20.13 20.80 5.56
CA ALA A 200 -20.76 20.03 6.63
C ALA A 200 -20.08 18.66 6.85
N VAL A 201 -19.48 18.09 5.80
CA VAL A 201 -18.72 16.83 5.87
C VAL A 201 -17.26 17.10 6.19
N ALA A 202 -16.61 18.00 5.45
CA ALA A 202 -15.19 18.30 5.56
C ALA A 202 -14.79 18.70 6.99
N ARG A 203 -15.59 19.54 7.66
CA ARG A 203 -15.35 19.96 9.06
C ARG A 203 -15.34 18.79 10.05
N MET A 204 -15.87 17.63 9.66
CA MET A 204 -15.89 16.42 10.47
C MET A 204 -14.75 15.47 10.15
N MET A 205 -13.91 15.81 9.17
CA MET A 205 -12.79 14.99 8.69
C MET A 205 -11.45 15.64 9.02
N VAL A 206 -10.46 14.81 9.35
CA VAL A 206 -9.10 15.28 9.69
C VAL A 206 -8.40 15.88 8.46
N SER A 207 -8.37 15.15 7.34
CA SER A 207 -7.50 15.45 6.20
C SER A 207 -8.21 16.03 4.98
N VAL A 208 -9.52 16.29 5.06
CA VAL A 208 -10.32 16.72 3.91
C VAL A 208 -10.61 18.23 4.02
N PRO A 209 -10.06 19.07 3.14
CA PRO A 209 -10.35 20.50 3.12
C PRO A 209 -11.71 20.79 2.47
N SER A 210 -12.22 22.01 2.68
CA SER A 210 -13.40 22.53 1.98
C SER A 210 -13.09 23.90 1.39
N PRO A 211 -13.25 24.09 0.07
CA PRO A 211 -13.52 23.07 -0.94
C PRO A 211 -12.36 22.05 -1.05
N TRP A 212 -12.63 20.87 -1.62
CA TRP A 212 -11.61 19.84 -1.80
C TRP A 212 -10.98 19.93 -3.21
N PRO A 213 -9.71 20.34 -3.37
CA PRO A 213 -9.11 20.51 -4.70
C PRO A 213 -9.01 19.20 -5.50
N ASP A 214 -9.17 19.29 -6.82
CA ASP A 214 -9.11 18.16 -7.77
C ASP A 214 -7.84 17.32 -7.62
N THR A 215 -6.69 17.97 -7.53
CA THR A 215 -5.39 17.31 -7.36
C THR A 215 -5.33 16.56 -6.04
N HIS A 216 -5.83 17.16 -4.96
CA HIS A 216 -5.83 16.57 -3.63
C HIS A 216 -6.72 15.33 -3.55
N VAL A 217 -7.94 15.35 -4.11
CA VAL A 217 -8.83 14.19 -4.08
C VAL A 217 -8.28 13.02 -4.92
N LYS A 218 -7.66 13.30 -6.07
CA LYS A 218 -7.04 12.27 -6.92
C LYS A 218 -5.87 11.59 -6.21
N THR A 219 -4.94 12.37 -5.64
CA THR A 219 -3.84 11.82 -4.84
C THR A 219 -4.34 11.09 -3.59
N TRP A 220 -5.42 11.56 -2.97
CA TRP A 220 -6.04 10.88 -1.83
C TRP A 220 -6.63 9.52 -2.21
N ILE A 221 -7.26 9.41 -3.39
CA ILE A 221 -7.76 8.13 -3.94
C ILE A 221 -6.61 7.15 -4.14
N GLU A 222 -5.53 7.58 -4.80
CA GLU A 222 -4.35 6.74 -5.05
C GLU A 222 -3.73 6.20 -3.75
N LYS A 223 -3.63 7.05 -2.72
CA LYS A 223 -3.16 6.66 -1.39
C LYS A 223 -4.12 5.71 -0.68
N SER A 224 -5.41 5.75 -1.02
CA SER A 224 -6.47 4.97 -0.38
C SER A 224 -6.77 3.63 -1.05
N LEU A 225 -6.12 3.29 -2.16
CA LEU A 225 -6.33 2.02 -2.86
C LEU A 225 -5.98 0.81 -1.99
N TYR A 226 -6.78 -0.24 -2.14
CA TYR A 226 -6.52 -1.52 -1.49
C TYR A 226 -5.30 -2.21 -2.10
N ARG A 227 -4.36 -2.60 -1.24
CA ARG A 227 -3.09 -3.24 -1.63
C ARG A 227 -2.84 -4.55 -0.86
N GLY A 228 -3.91 -5.25 -0.46
CA GLY A 228 -3.78 -6.48 0.31
C GLY A 228 -3.37 -6.29 1.78
N ARG A 229 -3.41 -5.06 2.31
CA ARG A 229 -3.01 -4.71 3.68
C ARG A 229 -3.86 -3.56 4.24
N PRO A 230 -3.89 -3.37 5.57
CA PRO A 230 -4.53 -2.20 6.19
C PRO A 230 -3.97 -0.86 5.67
N GLY A 231 -4.75 0.21 5.80
CA GLY A 231 -4.37 1.55 5.31
C GLY A 231 -5.07 1.97 4.01
N PHE A 232 -6.25 1.43 3.74
CA PHE A 232 -7.03 1.68 2.51
C PHE A 232 -8.44 2.14 2.83
N ARG A 233 -9.12 2.74 1.85
CA ARG A 233 -10.50 3.22 1.96
C ARG A 233 -11.30 2.81 0.73
N PRO A 234 -12.26 1.88 0.83
CA PRO A 234 -13.18 1.60 -0.26
C PRO A 234 -14.25 2.70 -0.42
N ALA A 235 -14.85 2.75 -1.60
CA ALA A 235 -16.10 3.46 -1.81
C ALA A 235 -17.27 2.70 -1.18
N VAL A 236 -18.23 3.45 -0.66
CA VAL A 236 -19.54 2.96 -0.25
C VAL A 236 -20.54 3.34 -1.33
N CYS A 237 -21.11 2.34 -2.00
CA CYS A 237 -22.06 2.51 -3.08
C CYS A 237 -23.43 1.92 -2.74
N LEU A 238 -24.49 2.50 -3.29
CA LEU A 238 -25.80 1.85 -3.40
C LEU A 238 -25.72 0.69 -4.41
N LYS A 239 -26.75 -0.17 -4.44
CA LYS A 239 -26.82 -1.33 -5.36
C LYS A 239 -26.85 -0.94 -6.84
N ASP A 240 -27.34 0.25 -7.16
CA ASP A 240 -27.32 0.82 -8.51
C ASP A 240 -25.94 1.38 -8.93
N GLY A 241 -24.95 1.32 -8.04
CA GLY A 241 -23.58 1.81 -8.28
C GLY A 241 -23.32 3.24 -7.81
N THR A 242 -24.33 3.97 -7.35
CA THR A 242 -24.18 5.35 -6.87
C THR A 242 -23.24 5.42 -5.67
N LEU A 243 -22.11 6.13 -5.80
CA LEU A 243 -21.20 6.39 -4.67
C LEU A 243 -21.87 7.36 -3.69
N ILE A 244 -22.00 6.94 -2.44
CA ILE A 244 -22.63 7.72 -1.35
C ILE A 244 -21.68 8.05 -0.21
N GLY A 245 -20.43 7.61 -0.27
CA GLY A 245 -19.42 7.92 0.72
C GLY A 245 -18.20 7.02 0.63
N THR A 246 -17.40 7.03 1.68
CA THR A 246 -16.22 6.18 1.83
C THR A 246 -16.04 5.85 3.30
N LEU A 247 -15.31 4.77 3.56
CA LEU A 247 -14.88 4.36 4.87
C LEU A 247 -13.51 3.71 4.74
N GLY A 248 -12.78 3.50 5.83
CA GLY A 248 -11.59 2.66 5.78
C GLY A 248 -10.73 2.72 7.03
N LEU A 249 -9.54 2.13 6.89
CA LEU A 249 -8.54 2.07 7.95
C LEU A 249 -7.36 2.97 7.60
N GLY A 250 -6.79 3.62 8.60
CA GLY A 250 -5.58 4.42 8.48
C GLY A 250 -4.86 4.54 9.81
N LYS A 251 -3.64 5.07 9.81
CA LYS A 251 -2.97 5.40 11.08
C LYS A 251 -3.80 6.43 11.84
N SER A 252 -4.06 6.16 13.11
CA SER A 252 -4.58 7.15 14.04
C SER A 252 -3.57 8.29 14.15
N PRO A 253 -3.99 9.56 14.03
CA PRO A 253 -3.10 10.70 14.18
C PRO A 253 -2.49 10.85 15.58
N ARG A 254 -3.00 10.12 16.59
CA ARG A 254 -2.64 10.34 18.01
C ARG A 254 -1.60 9.37 18.55
N ASP A 255 -1.72 8.09 18.20
CA ASP A 255 -1.12 7.00 18.97
C ASP A 255 -0.54 5.89 18.08
N ALA A 256 -0.36 6.14 16.78
CA ALA A 256 0.15 5.18 15.79
C ALA A 256 -0.64 3.86 15.65
N GLU A 257 -1.67 3.65 16.48
CA GLU A 257 -2.66 2.58 16.35
C GLU A 257 -3.41 2.69 15.02
N LEU A 258 -3.95 1.57 14.54
CA LEU A 258 -4.83 1.57 13.39
C LEU A 258 -6.20 2.11 13.81
N GLY A 259 -6.70 3.11 13.08
CA GLY A 259 -8.00 3.70 13.31
C GLY A 259 -8.92 3.59 12.11
N CYS A 260 -10.23 3.74 12.34
CA CYS A 260 -11.23 3.79 11.27
C CYS A 260 -11.74 5.22 11.03
N ALA A 261 -12.08 5.52 9.77
CA ALA A 261 -12.70 6.77 9.37
C ALA A 261 -13.81 6.49 8.35
N TYR A 262 -14.83 7.36 8.31
CA TYR A 262 -15.94 7.24 7.36
C TYR A 262 -16.65 8.58 7.17
N PHE A 263 -17.26 8.75 6.00
CA PHE A 263 -18.27 9.77 5.77
C PHE A 263 -19.31 9.27 4.77
N ILE A 264 -20.54 9.76 4.92
CA ILE A 264 -21.66 9.50 4.01
C ILE A 264 -22.23 10.85 3.58
N ALA A 265 -22.62 10.96 2.32
CA ALA A 265 -23.22 12.15 1.76
C ALA A 265 -24.43 12.62 2.59
N PRO A 266 -24.61 13.93 2.83
CA PRO A 266 -25.70 14.44 3.65
C PRO A 266 -27.09 13.93 3.24
N LYS A 267 -27.37 13.85 1.94
CA LYS A 267 -28.65 13.31 1.38
C LYS A 267 -28.92 11.82 1.70
N HIS A 268 -27.89 11.10 2.15
CA HIS A 268 -27.96 9.69 2.57
C HIS A 268 -27.70 9.49 4.07
N ALA A 269 -27.47 10.57 4.84
CA ALA A 269 -27.30 10.50 6.28
C ALA A 269 -28.62 10.09 6.99
N GLY A 270 -28.52 9.60 8.22
CA GLY A 270 -29.68 9.21 9.04
C GLY A 270 -30.36 7.89 8.65
N LYS A 271 -30.03 7.29 7.50
CA LYS A 271 -30.67 6.05 6.98
C LYS A 271 -29.99 4.74 7.44
N GLY A 272 -28.99 4.85 8.32
CA GLY A 272 -28.21 3.71 8.84
C GLY A 272 -27.11 3.17 7.93
N TYR A 273 -26.85 3.80 6.77
CA TYR A 273 -25.83 3.33 5.82
C TYR A 273 -24.41 3.33 6.40
N ALA A 274 -24.05 4.33 7.21
CA ALA A 274 -22.72 4.37 7.85
C ALA A 274 -22.51 3.16 8.78
N THR A 275 -23.51 2.82 9.60
CA THR A 275 -23.44 1.68 10.52
C THR A 275 -23.36 0.35 9.77
N GLU A 276 -24.18 0.16 8.74
CA GLU A 276 -24.15 -1.05 7.90
C GLU A 276 -22.80 -1.19 7.19
N ALA A 277 -22.34 -0.13 6.52
CA ALA A 277 -21.11 -0.17 5.75
C ALA A 277 -19.89 -0.40 6.64
N LEU A 278 -19.78 0.37 7.73
CA LEU A 278 -18.65 0.27 8.64
C LEU A 278 -18.67 -1.06 9.41
N GLY A 279 -19.83 -1.53 9.86
CA GLY A 279 -19.93 -2.82 10.54
C GLY A 279 -19.46 -3.99 9.68
N ALA A 280 -19.93 -4.08 8.44
CA ALA A 280 -19.50 -5.13 7.51
C ALA A 280 -18.00 -5.02 7.17
N PHE A 281 -17.52 -3.79 6.96
CA PHE A 281 -16.11 -3.55 6.67
C PHE A 281 -15.19 -3.91 7.85
N LEU A 282 -15.55 -3.54 9.07
CA LEU A 282 -14.76 -3.87 10.26
C LEU A 282 -14.76 -5.39 10.51
N ALA A 283 -15.90 -6.06 10.33
CA ALA A 283 -15.98 -7.51 10.48
C ALA A 283 -15.04 -8.25 9.52
N ASP A 284 -15.05 -7.88 8.24
CA ASP A 284 -14.14 -8.46 7.24
C ASP A 284 -12.69 -8.11 7.56
N THR A 285 -12.36 -6.82 7.71
CA THR A 285 -10.96 -6.38 7.79
C THR A 285 -10.28 -6.79 9.09
N MET A 286 -10.99 -6.77 10.22
CA MET A 286 -10.43 -7.26 11.48
C MET A 286 -10.16 -8.77 11.44
N ALA A 287 -11.00 -9.53 10.75
CA ALA A 287 -10.75 -10.96 10.54
C ALA A 287 -9.62 -11.22 9.54
N ARG A 288 -9.66 -10.53 8.39
CA ARG A 288 -8.71 -10.68 7.28
C ARG A 288 -7.28 -10.30 7.65
N PHE A 289 -7.09 -9.32 8.52
CA PHE A 289 -5.77 -8.80 8.91
C PHE A 289 -5.42 -9.08 10.37
N ASP A 290 -6.19 -9.94 11.04
CA ASP A 290 -6.04 -10.28 12.46
C ASP A 290 -5.87 -9.04 13.38
N ILE A 291 -6.73 -8.03 13.17
CA ILE A 291 -6.67 -6.80 13.94
C ILE A 291 -7.41 -7.02 15.26
N ALA A 292 -6.67 -6.97 16.38
CA ALA A 292 -7.24 -7.13 17.71
C ALA A 292 -8.02 -5.89 18.18
N THR A 293 -7.49 -4.69 17.90
CA THR A 293 -8.03 -3.41 18.38
C THR A 293 -8.01 -2.32 17.31
N LEU A 294 -8.99 -1.42 17.37
CA LEU A 294 -9.06 -0.24 16.51
C LEU A 294 -9.40 1.01 17.31
N ALA A 295 -8.72 2.11 16.97
CA ALA A 295 -9.05 3.44 17.46
C ALA A 295 -10.13 4.10 16.58
N ALA A 296 -10.93 4.97 17.18
CA ALA A 296 -11.79 5.89 16.44
C ALA A 296 -12.05 7.14 17.29
N ASP A 297 -12.41 8.22 16.63
CA ASP A 297 -12.91 9.41 17.30
C ASP A 297 -13.95 10.13 16.45
N HIS A 298 -14.67 11.04 17.09
CA HIS A 298 -15.51 12.00 16.41
C HIS A 298 -15.49 13.32 17.16
N PHE A 299 -15.67 14.44 16.45
CA PHE A 299 -15.88 15.74 17.08
C PHE A 299 -17.15 15.73 17.93
N ALA A 300 -17.09 16.36 19.10
CA ALA A 300 -18.20 16.39 20.07
C ALA A 300 -19.47 17.04 19.49
N ASP A 301 -19.34 17.92 18.50
CA ASP A 301 -20.44 18.54 17.76
C ASP A 301 -21.05 17.62 16.67
N ASN A 302 -20.61 16.36 16.56
CA ASN A 302 -21.12 15.36 15.62
C ASN A 302 -21.65 14.09 16.32
N PRO A 303 -22.72 14.20 17.14
CA PRO A 303 -23.25 13.07 17.89
C PRO A 303 -23.73 11.91 17.00
N THR A 304 -24.07 12.19 15.74
CA THR A 304 -24.48 11.17 14.76
C THR A 304 -23.36 10.18 14.48
N SER A 305 -22.11 10.64 14.37
CA SER A 305 -20.94 9.77 14.22
C SER A 305 -20.70 8.95 15.50
N GLY A 306 -20.80 9.57 16.67
CA GLY A 306 -20.68 8.87 17.96
C GLY A 306 -21.69 7.72 18.12
N ARG A 307 -22.94 7.90 17.67
CA ARG A 307 -23.96 6.84 17.68
C ARG A 307 -23.58 5.66 16.78
N VAL A 308 -22.92 5.88 15.65
CA VAL A 308 -22.45 4.80 14.78
C VAL A 308 -21.39 3.97 15.50
N LEU A 309 -20.39 4.61 16.08
CA LEU A 309 -19.32 3.96 16.85
C LEU A 309 -19.91 3.12 18.00
N GLN A 310 -20.78 3.71 18.81
CA GLN A 310 -21.44 3.02 19.93
C GLN A 310 -22.24 1.79 19.48
N LYS A 311 -23.02 1.91 18.39
CA LYS A 311 -23.80 0.78 17.84
C LYS A 311 -22.92 -0.39 17.40
N LEU A 312 -21.70 -0.11 16.93
CA LEU A 312 -20.74 -1.11 16.50
C LEU A 312 -19.89 -1.68 17.65
N GLY A 313 -20.11 -1.24 18.89
CA GLY A 313 -19.44 -1.78 20.07
C GLY A 313 -18.15 -1.04 20.46
N PHE A 314 -17.85 0.11 19.84
CA PHE A 314 -16.76 0.95 20.30
C PHE A 314 -17.05 1.48 21.72
N ARG A 315 -16.06 1.36 22.61
CA ARG A 315 -16.12 1.87 23.98
C ARG A 315 -15.42 3.21 24.05
N ARG A 316 -16.05 4.20 24.69
CA ARG A 316 -15.43 5.51 24.94
C ARG A 316 -14.27 5.33 25.92
N ILE A 317 -13.11 5.86 25.57
CA ILE A 317 -11.89 5.80 26.39
C ILE A 317 -11.46 7.18 26.90
N GLY A 318 -12.04 8.26 26.38
CA GLY A 318 -11.71 9.62 26.83
C GLY A 318 -12.23 10.71 25.92
N THR A 319 -11.61 11.88 26.04
CA THR A 319 -11.85 13.08 25.23
C THR A 319 -10.52 13.73 24.88
N GLY A 320 -10.48 14.49 23.79
CA GLY A 320 -9.29 15.24 23.39
C GLY A 320 -9.63 16.46 22.52
N GLN A 321 -8.61 16.99 21.86
CA GLN A 321 -8.72 18.08 20.88
C GLN A 321 -8.31 17.57 19.50
N GLY A 322 -9.23 17.57 18.54
CA GLY A 322 -9.01 17.13 17.16
C GLY A 322 -8.80 18.31 16.22
N HIS A 323 -8.09 18.07 15.12
CA HIS A 323 -7.91 19.04 14.05
C HIS A 323 -8.67 18.58 12.80
N SER A 324 -9.14 19.54 12.01
CA SER A 324 -9.73 19.29 10.70
C SER A 324 -9.13 20.29 9.72
N ALA A 325 -8.78 19.83 8.52
CA ALA A 325 -8.34 20.71 7.43
C ALA A 325 -9.42 21.73 6.98
N ALA A 326 -10.66 21.61 7.48
CA ALA A 326 -11.77 22.52 7.23
C ALA A 326 -12.26 23.24 8.50
N ARG A 327 -11.48 23.25 9.60
CA ARG A 327 -11.70 24.08 10.78
C ARG A 327 -10.50 25.00 11.00
N LEU A 328 -10.76 26.23 11.46
CA LEU A 328 -9.69 27.18 11.82
C LEU A 328 -8.99 26.76 13.12
N GLU A 329 -9.77 26.31 14.10
CA GLU A 329 -9.27 25.95 15.42
C GLU A 329 -9.48 24.46 15.71
N PRO A 330 -8.65 23.86 16.57
CA PRO A 330 -8.91 22.54 17.12
C PRO A 330 -10.27 22.51 17.82
N ALA A 331 -10.95 21.38 17.76
CA ALA A 331 -12.25 21.22 18.39
C ALA A 331 -12.29 19.96 19.29
N PRO A 332 -13.11 19.97 20.37
CA PRO A 332 -13.24 18.82 21.25
C PRO A 332 -13.68 17.57 20.47
N ASN A 333 -13.03 16.45 20.75
CA ASN A 333 -13.40 15.15 20.21
C ASN A 333 -13.56 14.10 21.32
N ILE A 334 -14.33 13.06 21.04
CA ILE A 334 -14.56 11.93 21.95
C ILE A 334 -13.82 10.73 21.38
N LEU A 335 -13.00 10.10 22.22
CA LEU A 335 -12.08 9.02 21.84
C LEU A 335 -12.69 7.66 22.15
N TYR A 336 -12.51 6.72 21.23
CA TYR A 336 -13.05 5.37 21.31
C TYR A 336 -12.01 4.31 20.98
N ARG A 337 -12.20 3.12 21.56
CA ARG A 337 -11.50 1.90 21.17
C ARG A 337 -12.51 0.78 20.96
N LEU A 338 -12.31 0.01 19.90
CA LEU A 338 -13.00 -1.24 19.64
C LEU A 338 -12.03 -2.40 19.87
N ILE A 339 -12.50 -3.42 20.58
CA ILE A 339 -11.85 -4.74 20.67
C ILE A 339 -12.62 -5.69 19.76
N ARG A 340 -11.95 -6.57 19.03
CA ARG A 340 -12.57 -7.48 18.05
C ARG A 340 -13.77 -8.25 18.61
N SER A 341 -13.69 -8.72 19.85
CA SER A 341 -14.76 -9.46 20.54
C SER A 341 -15.99 -8.62 20.84
N ASP A 342 -15.86 -7.29 20.90
CA ASP A 342 -16.95 -6.35 21.18
C ASP A 342 -17.68 -5.89 19.92
N LEU A 343 -17.18 -6.23 18.72
CA LEU A 343 -17.77 -5.78 17.46
C LEU A 343 -19.20 -6.29 17.32
N LYS A 344 -20.14 -5.35 17.23
CA LYS A 344 -21.56 -5.64 17.02
C LYS A 344 -21.91 -5.42 15.57
N VAL A 345 -22.17 -6.50 14.84
CA VAL A 345 -22.66 -6.46 13.47
C VAL A 345 -24.12 -6.89 13.48
N SER A 346 -25.00 -6.05 12.92
CA SER A 346 -26.38 -6.46 12.66
C SER A 346 -26.36 -7.60 11.63
N ARG A 347 -26.97 -8.74 11.97
CA ARG A 347 -27.14 -9.87 11.05
C ARG A 347 -27.97 -9.48 9.83
#